data_AF-A0A965FCE9-F1
#
_entry.id   AF-A0A965FCE9-F1
#
_cell.length_a   1.000
_cell.length_b   1.000
_cell.length_c   1.000
_cell.angle_alpha   90.00
_cell.angle_beta   90.00
_cell.angle_gamma   90.00
#
_symmetry.space_group_name_H-M   'P 1'
#
loop_
_entity.id
_entity.type
_entity.pdbx_description
1 polymer ?
#
loop_
_entity_poly.entity_id
_entity_poly.type
_entity_poly.pdbx_seq_one_letter_code
_entity_poly.pdbx_strand_id
1 'polypeptide(L)' 'DNIISGGNGQDTLMGGLGRDSLLGGAGNDMLLDDGFGAMIDGGAGDDVILLGGTQLADIMMLFGPWA' A
#
# COMPACT_ATOMS: atom_id res chain seq x y z
N ASP A 1 2.85 -13.48 -1.90
CA ASP A 1 2.21 -13.02 -3.15
C ASP A 1 0.72 -13.21 -3.04
N ASN A 2 0.09 -12.23 -2.41
CA ASN A 2 -1.32 -12.17 -2.15
C ASN A 2 -1.88 -10.91 -2.80
N ILE A 3 -3.14 -10.98 -3.23
CA ILE A 3 -3.91 -9.80 -3.63
C ILE A 3 -4.99 -9.64 -2.57
N ILE A 4 -5.00 -8.50 -1.90
CA ILE A 4 -5.92 -8.18 -0.81
C ILE A 4 -6.68 -6.92 -1.21
N SER A 5 -8.00 -6.94 -1.11
CA SER A 5 -8.87 -5.82 -1.48
C SER A 5 -9.87 -5.51 -0.37
N GLY A 6 -10.03 -4.23 -0.04
CA GLY A 6 -10.97 -3.71 0.96
C GLY A 6 -12.38 -3.58 0.40
N GLY A 7 -12.51 -2.93 -0.76
CA GLY A 7 -13.78 -2.74 -1.44
C GLY A 7 -14.40 -1.40 -1.06
N ASN A 8 -15.67 -1.37 -0.67
CA ASN A 8 -16.30 -0.12 -0.22
C ASN A 8 -16.29 -0.08 1.30
N GLY A 9 -15.81 1.02 1.90
CA GLY A 9 -15.78 1.17 3.34
C GLY A 9 -14.56 1.94 3.82
N GLN A 10 -14.33 1.93 5.13
CA GLN A 10 -13.02 2.30 5.69
C GLN A 10 -12.36 0.99 6.08
N ASP A 11 -11.44 0.52 5.28
CA ASP A 11 -10.81 -0.78 5.41
C ASP A 11 -9.41 -0.67 6.02
N THR A 12 -8.99 -1.74 6.70
CA THR A 12 -7.60 -1.91 7.14
C THR A 12 -7.03 -3.16 6.49
N LEU A 13 -6.06 -2.95 5.61
CA LEU A 13 -5.45 -4.00 4.81
C LEU A 13 -4.02 -4.23 5.29
N MET A 14 -3.63 -5.49 5.49
CA MET A 14 -2.27 -5.86 5.91
C MET A 14 -1.71 -6.90 4.96
N GLY A 15 -0.65 -6.53 4.22
CA GLY A 15 0.06 -7.42 3.29
C GLY A 15 0.83 -8.52 4.03
N GLY A 16 1.59 -8.12 5.05
CA GLY A 16 2.51 -9.00 5.75
C GLY A 16 3.72 -9.34 4.89
N LEU A 17 4.50 -10.35 5.30
CA LEU A 17 5.75 -10.71 4.63
C LEU A 17 5.51 -11.23 3.21
N GLY A 18 6.01 -10.52 2.21
CA GLY A 18 5.96 -10.98 0.83
C GLY A 18 5.89 -9.83 -0.17
N ARG A 19 5.65 -10.19 -1.44
CA ARG A 19 5.28 -9.22 -2.48
C ARG A 19 3.77 -9.23 -2.63
N ASP A 20 3.08 -8.40 -1.85
CA ASP A 20 1.62 -8.39 -1.80
C ASP A 20 1.04 -7.19 -2.54
N SER A 21 -0.18 -7.35 -3.07
CA SER A 21 -0.93 -6.28 -3.72
C SER A 21 -2.09 -5.87 -2.82
N LEU A 22 -2.10 -4.62 -2.36
CA LEU A 22 -3.14 -4.08 -1.48
C LEU A 22 -3.98 -3.07 -2.27
N LEU A 23 -5.29 -3.28 -2.32
CA LEU A 23 -6.26 -2.44 -3.04
C LEU A 23 -7.33 -1.94 -2.06
N GLY A 24 -7.26 -0.70 -1.61
CA GLY A 24 -8.18 -0.07 -0.65
C GLY A 24 -9.61 -0.08 -1.17
N GLY A 25 -9.85 0.68 -2.24
CA GLY A 25 -11.14 0.72 -2.91
C GLY A 25 -11.81 2.07 -2.72
N ALA A 26 -13.02 2.13 -2.20
CA ALA A 26 -13.72 3.39 -1.97
C ALA A 26 -13.92 3.65 -0.47
N GLY A 27 -13.53 4.83 -0.02
CA GLY A 27 -13.54 5.29 1.36
C GLY A 27 -12.13 5.54 1.86
N ASN A 28 -11.98 5.82 3.15
CA ASN A 28 -10.70 6.25 3.72
C ASN A 28 -10.01 5.04 4.34
N ASP A 29 -9.03 4.49 3.65
CA ASP A 29 -8.45 3.20 3.99
C ASP A 29 -7.09 3.32 4.70
N MET A 30 -6.71 2.27 5.44
CA MET A 30 -5.38 2.11 6.03
C MET A 30 -4.70 0.86 5.47
N LEU A 31 -3.65 1.04 4.67
CA LEU A 31 -2.92 -0.03 4.02
C LEU A 31 -1.54 -0.17 4.67
N LEU A 32 -1.27 -1.32 5.27
CA LEU A 32 -0.01 -1.65 5.92
C LEU A 32 0.71 -2.76 5.18
N ASP A 33 1.92 -2.48 4.73
CA ASP A 33 2.81 -3.48 4.15
C ASP A 33 4.16 -3.49 4.86
N ASP A 34 4.83 -4.64 4.96
CA ASP A 34 6.12 -4.77 5.66
C ASP A 34 7.33 -4.93 4.72
N GLY A 35 7.11 -4.76 3.41
CA GLY A 35 8.14 -4.95 2.39
C GLY A 35 7.80 -4.36 1.02
N PHE A 36 8.39 -4.94 -0.03
CA PHE A 36 8.18 -4.53 -1.40
C PHE A 36 6.87 -5.14 -1.92
N GLY A 37 5.74 -4.54 -1.53
CA GLY A 37 4.45 -4.84 -2.14
C GLY A 37 4.54 -4.78 -3.67
N ALA A 38 3.90 -5.74 -4.34
CA ALA A 38 3.84 -5.74 -5.79
C ALA A 38 3.06 -4.52 -6.32
N MET A 39 2.05 -4.06 -5.58
CA MET A 39 1.21 -2.90 -5.90
C MET A 39 0.43 -2.46 -4.67
N ILE A 40 0.48 -1.18 -4.30
CA ILE A 40 -0.35 -0.65 -3.21
C ILE A 40 -1.14 0.52 -3.78
N ASP A 41 -2.47 0.41 -3.75
CA ASP A 41 -3.40 1.42 -4.25
C ASP A 41 -4.48 1.65 -3.19
N GLY A 42 -4.57 2.88 -2.66
CA GLY A 42 -5.62 3.27 -1.72
C GLY A 42 -7.00 3.39 -2.39
N GLY A 43 -7.03 3.70 -3.68
CA GLY A 43 -8.27 3.97 -4.39
C GLY A 43 -8.82 5.38 -4.12
N ALA A 44 -10.11 5.48 -3.83
CA ALA A 44 -10.83 6.74 -3.73
C ALA A 44 -11.13 7.10 -2.27
N GLY A 45 -10.49 8.13 -1.75
CA GLY A 45 -10.70 8.63 -0.40
C GLY A 45 -9.41 9.26 0.12
N ASP A 46 -9.41 9.61 1.40
CA ASP A 46 -8.19 10.01 2.10
C ASP A 46 -7.56 8.77 2.75
N ASP A 47 -6.58 8.20 2.06
CA ASP A 47 -5.94 6.94 2.46
C ASP A 47 -4.63 7.15 3.21
N VAL A 48 -4.31 6.22 4.11
CA VAL A 48 -3.05 6.16 4.83
C VAL A 48 -2.32 4.88 4.47
N ILE A 49 -1.20 5.02 3.77
CA ILE A 49 -0.32 3.90 3.42
C ILE A 49 0.88 3.93 4.35
N LEU A 50 1.08 2.85 5.10
CA LEU A 50 2.20 2.66 6.01
C LEU A 50 3.09 1.53 5.49
N LEU A 51 4.32 1.87 5.10
CA LEU A 51 5.31 0.93 4.59
C LEU A 51 6.34 0.66 5.69
N GLY A 52 6.22 -0.47 6.37
CA GLY A 52 7.23 -1.00 7.29
C GLY A 52 8.37 -1.68 6.53
N GLY A 53 9.56 -1.77 7.13
CA GLY A 53 10.68 -2.55 6.56
C GLY A 53 11.30 -1.99 5.27
N THR A 54 10.73 -0.92 4.71
CA THR A 54 11.24 -0.26 3.50
C THR A 54 12.48 0.57 3.79
N GLN A 55 13.43 0.57 2.87
CA GLN A 55 14.59 1.46 2.91
C GLN A 55 14.22 2.82 2.35
N LEU A 56 14.97 3.86 2.72
CA LEU A 56 14.84 5.20 2.12
C LEU A 56 14.90 5.16 0.58
N ALA A 57 15.64 4.21 0.01
CA ALA A 57 15.69 3.98 -1.44
C ALA A 57 14.34 3.55 -2.04
N ASP A 58 13.53 2.80 -1.29
CA ASP A 58 12.26 2.25 -1.76
C ASP A 58 11.17 3.33 -1.80
N ILE A 59 11.15 4.21 -0.79
CA ILE A 59 10.29 5.42 -0.80
C ILE A 59 10.69 6.35 -1.95
N MET A 60 11.98 6.47 -2.25
CA MET A 60 12.48 7.30 -3.35
C MET A 60 12.09 6.76 -4.74
N MET A 61 11.85 5.44 -4.86
CA MET A 61 11.35 4.85 -6.11
C MET A 61 9.87 5.16 -6.36
N LEU A 62 9.07 5.33 -5.30
CA LEU A 62 7.66 5.72 -5.42
C LEU A 62 7.49 7.15 -5.97
N PHE A 63 8.47 8.01 -5.72
CA PHE A 63 8.51 9.40 -6.19
C PHE A 63 9.63 9.65 -7.21
N GLY A 64 9.92 8.68 -8.09
CA GLY A 64 11.06 8.68 -9.03
C GLY A 64 11.50 10.03 -9.64
N PRO A 65 12.76 10.10 -10.10
CA PRO A 65 13.64 11.24 -9.95
C PRO A 65 13.16 12.47 -10.73
N TRP A 66 13.02 13.59 -10.03
CA TRP A 66 13.20 14.89 -10.66
C TRP A 66 14.71 15.13 -10.80
N ALA A 67 15.36 14.38 -11.70
CA ALA A 67 16.70 14.62 -12.23
C ALA A 67 16.88 13.90 -13.58
#